data_AF-A0A429BK02-F1
#
_entry.id   AF-A0A429BK02-F1
#
_cell.length_a   1.000
_cell.length_b   1.000
_cell.length_c   1.000
_cell.angle_alpha   90.00
_cell.angle_beta   90.00
_cell.angle_gamma   90.00
#
_symmetry.space_group_name_H-M   'P 1'
#
loop_
_entity.id
_entity.type
_entity.pdbx_description
1 polymer ?
#
loop_
_entity_poly.entity_id
_entity_poly.type
_entity_poly.pdbx_seq_one_letter_code
_entity_poly.pdbx_strand_id
1 'polypeptide(L)'
;MTAPFVRPYRPADLAAVYDICVRTADAGGDARGHYASDLLMGDIFAVPYVTLEPEHAHVVDDGAGQAVGYVLGTADTAAFVRRYREEWIPMSAARCPLPADPPVTADDLMLTLHHRPERMLLPELAGHPAHLHIDLLPGWQGKGWGRRLMSSFVDGLRAAGVARLHLGMVSTNVSARAFYDRLGFAELAVAVAGPVTYLGRDTSPLG
;
A
#
# COMPACT_ATOMS: atom_id res chain seq x y z
N MET A 1 -6.52 -29.25 -4.18
CA MET A 1 -6.16 -27.84 -3.93
C MET A 1 -4.67 -27.71 -4.12
N THR A 2 -4.20 -26.69 -4.84
CA THR A 2 -2.76 -26.45 -5.01
C THR A 2 -2.17 -25.88 -3.72
N ALA A 3 -0.84 -25.93 -3.57
CA ALA A 3 -0.19 -25.22 -2.46
C ALA A 3 -0.34 -23.71 -2.67
N PRO A 4 -0.37 -22.89 -1.59
CA PRO A 4 -0.41 -21.44 -1.73
C PRO A 4 0.82 -20.89 -2.48
N PHE A 5 0.67 -19.77 -3.18
CA PHE A 5 1.74 -19.20 -4.03
C PHE A 5 1.54 -17.70 -4.27
N VAL A 6 2.62 -17.01 -4.66
CA VAL A 6 2.53 -15.60 -5.10
C VAL A 6 2.22 -15.57 -6.59
N ARG A 7 1.31 -14.68 -7.01
CA ARG A 7 0.97 -14.44 -8.42
C ARG A 7 0.65 -12.97 -8.68
N PRO A 8 0.70 -12.51 -9.94
CA PRO A 8 0.18 -11.20 -10.30
C PRO A 8 -1.29 -11.05 -9.89
N TYR A 9 -1.66 -9.83 -9.52
CA TYR A 9 -3.04 -9.42 -9.29
C TYR A 9 -3.89 -9.65 -10.55
N ARG A 10 -5.18 -9.95 -10.35
CA ARG A 10 -6.18 -10.03 -11.41
C ARG A 10 -7.42 -9.22 -10.98
N PRO A 11 -8.21 -8.66 -11.91
CA PRO A 11 -9.42 -7.92 -11.57
C PRO A 11 -10.41 -8.68 -10.67
N ALA A 12 -10.44 -10.01 -10.74
CA ALA A 12 -11.26 -10.86 -9.87
C ALA A 12 -10.84 -10.81 -8.38
N ASP A 13 -9.62 -10.37 -8.07
CA ASP A 13 -9.11 -10.25 -6.70
C ASP A 13 -9.56 -8.94 -6.02
N LEU A 14 -10.21 -8.02 -6.73
CA LEU A 14 -10.53 -6.68 -6.22
C LEU A 14 -11.29 -6.72 -4.89
N ALA A 15 -12.28 -7.60 -4.76
CA ALA A 15 -13.03 -7.77 -3.51
C ALA A 15 -12.14 -8.25 -2.35
N ALA A 16 -11.17 -9.12 -2.65
CA ALA A 16 -10.20 -9.59 -1.67
C ALA A 16 -9.22 -8.48 -1.27
N VAL A 17 -8.80 -7.63 -2.22
CA VAL A 17 -7.95 -6.47 -1.92
C VAL A 17 -8.63 -5.51 -0.95
N TYR A 18 -9.92 -5.21 -1.14
CA TYR A 18 -10.72 -4.45 -0.17
C TYR A 18 -10.76 -5.12 1.20
N ASP A 19 -11.11 -6.42 1.26
CA ASP A 19 -11.22 -7.17 2.52
C ASP A 19 -9.88 -7.22 3.29
N ILE A 20 -8.78 -7.50 2.59
CA ILE A 20 -7.44 -7.52 3.18
C ILE A 20 -7.11 -6.14 3.74
N CYS A 21 -7.30 -5.08 2.94
CA CYS A 21 -6.93 -3.71 3.32
C CYS A 21 -7.66 -3.25 4.58
N VAL A 22 -9.00 -3.42 4.67
CA VAL A 22 -9.74 -2.99 5.85
C VAL A 22 -9.36 -3.81 7.09
N ARG A 23 -9.05 -5.11 6.93
CA ARG A 23 -8.67 -5.99 8.04
C ARG A 23 -7.23 -5.82 8.52
N THR A 24 -6.46 -4.92 7.89
CA THR A 24 -5.10 -4.55 8.30
C THR A 24 -4.90 -3.04 8.47
N ALA A 25 -5.97 -2.24 8.35
CA ALA A 25 -5.92 -0.79 8.35
C ALA A 25 -5.82 -0.11 9.73
N ASP A 26 -6.01 -0.82 10.85
CA ASP A 26 -5.85 -0.28 12.21
C ASP A 26 -4.44 -0.54 12.74
N ALA A 27 -3.45 0.19 12.19
CA ALA A 27 -2.02 -0.02 12.48
C ALA A 27 -1.59 -1.50 12.33
N GLY A 28 -2.14 -2.20 11.32
CA GLY A 28 -1.94 -3.64 11.07
C GLY A 28 -3.07 -4.54 11.62
N GLY A 29 -4.00 -3.97 12.39
CA GLY A 29 -5.21 -4.61 12.90
C GLY A 29 -6.45 -4.37 12.03
N ASP A 30 -7.59 -4.88 12.49
CA ASP A 30 -8.86 -4.84 11.76
C ASP A 30 -9.60 -3.51 12.00
N ALA A 31 -9.87 -2.76 10.93
CA ALA A 31 -10.53 -1.45 10.99
C ALA A 31 -12.02 -1.48 10.59
N ARG A 32 -12.62 -2.67 10.43
CA ARG A 32 -14.04 -2.75 10.06
C ARG A 32 -14.93 -2.05 11.08
N GLY A 33 -15.84 -1.21 10.61
CA GLY A 33 -16.70 -0.38 11.43
C GLY A 33 -16.04 0.85 12.06
N HIS A 34 -14.75 1.14 11.79
CA HIS A 34 -14.09 2.36 12.27
C HIS A 34 -14.50 3.61 11.46
N TYR A 35 -14.95 3.42 10.22
CA TYR A 35 -15.37 4.48 9.29
C TYR A 35 -16.81 4.22 8.83
N ALA A 36 -17.42 5.20 8.17
CA ALA A 36 -18.78 5.05 7.64
C ALA A 36 -18.90 3.93 6.58
N SER A 37 -17.80 3.58 5.92
CA SER A 37 -17.71 2.48 4.95
C SER A 37 -16.42 1.70 5.11
N ASP A 38 -16.52 0.37 5.18
CA ASP A 38 -15.38 -0.55 5.18
C ASP A 38 -14.58 -0.52 3.86
N LEU A 39 -15.10 0.13 2.81
CA LEU A 39 -14.39 0.33 1.56
C LEU A 39 -13.42 1.50 1.59
N LEU A 40 -13.59 2.46 2.52
CA LEU A 40 -12.85 3.73 2.52
C LEU A 40 -11.34 3.54 2.52
N MET A 41 -10.84 2.63 3.35
CA MET A 41 -9.39 2.35 3.41
C MET A 41 -8.87 1.76 2.10
N GLY A 42 -9.63 0.85 1.49
CA GLY A 42 -9.29 0.29 0.18
C GLY A 42 -9.30 1.34 -0.93
N ASP A 43 -10.31 2.23 -0.95
CA ASP A 43 -10.44 3.32 -1.92
C ASP A 43 -9.26 4.32 -1.85
N ILE A 44 -8.56 4.38 -0.71
CA ILE A 44 -7.46 5.34 -0.50
C ILE A 44 -6.09 4.67 -0.66
N PHE A 45 -5.90 3.49 -0.08
CA PHE A 45 -4.56 2.90 0.15
C PHE A 45 -4.29 1.61 -0.63
N ALA A 46 -5.26 1.03 -1.34
CA ALA A 46 -5.06 -0.23 -2.05
C ALA A 46 -5.56 -0.21 -3.50
N VAL A 47 -6.84 0.10 -3.70
CA VAL A 47 -7.51 0.05 -5.00
C VAL A 47 -6.94 1.00 -6.07
N PRO A 48 -6.48 2.22 -5.75
CA PRO A 48 -5.85 3.09 -6.74
C PRO A 48 -4.65 2.43 -7.43
N TYR A 49 -3.87 1.64 -6.69
CA TYR A 49 -2.68 0.97 -7.21
C TYR A 49 -3.04 -0.15 -8.18
N VAL A 50 -3.98 -1.03 -7.81
CA VAL A 50 -4.41 -2.13 -8.69
C VAL A 50 -5.28 -1.66 -9.87
N THR A 51 -5.72 -0.41 -9.86
CA THR A 51 -6.46 0.21 -10.96
C THR A 51 -5.53 0.95 -11.91
N LEU A 52 -4.60 1.76 -11.40
CA LEU A 52 -3.73 2.61 -12.21
C LEU A 52 -2.47 1.87 -12.67
N GLU A 53 -1.88 1.02 -11.83
CA GLU A 53 -0.61 0.33 -12.10
C GLU A 53 -0.68 -1.16 -11.68
N PRO A 54 -1.64 -1.94 -12.24
CA PRO A 54 -1.83 -3.35 -11.88
C PRO A 54 -0.59 -4.23 -12.12
N GLU A 55 0.30 -3.84 -13.04
CA GLU A 55 1.57 -4.51 -13.31
C GLU A 55 2.53 -4.55 -12.12
N HIS A 56 2.34 -3.66 -11.14
CA HIS A 56 3.12 -3.61 -9.90
C HIS A 56 2.43 -4.32 -8.72
N ALA A 57 1.28 -4.95 -8.94
CA ALA A 57 0.51 -5.62 -7.89
C ALA A 57 0.62 -7.15 -7.96
N HIS A 58 0.87 -7.75 -6.80
CA HIS A 58 0.94 -9.20 -6.59
C HIS A 58 0.12 -9.61 -5.37
N VAL A 59 -0.42 -10.81 -5.40
CA VAL A 59 -1.19 -11.39 -4.30
C VAL A 59 -0.62 -12.75 -3.89
N VAL A 60 -0.88 -13.14 -2.65
CA VAL A 60 -0.77 -14.54 -2.22
C VAL A 60 -2.11 -15.19 -2.51
N ASP A 61 -2.10 -16.22 -3.35
CA ASP A 61 -3.23 -17.14 -3.57
C ASP A 61 -3.17 -18.26 -2.52
N ASP A 62 -4.29 -18.59 -1.91
CA ASP A 62 -4.38 -19.65 -0.91
C ASP A 62 -4.32 -21.08 -1.47
N GLY A 63 -4.23 -21.23 -2.80
CA GLY A 63 -4.26 -22.52 -3.49
C GLY A 63 -5.65 -22.99 -3.89
N ALA A 64 -6.68 -22.20 -3.57
CA ALA A 64 -8.06 -22.35 -4.02
C ALA A 64 -8.51 -21.20 -4.93
N GLY A 65 -7.62 -20.25 -5.25
CA GLY A 65 -7.91 -19.10 -6.11
C GLY A 65 -8.15 -17.80 -5.34
N GLN A 66 -8.20 -17.84 -4.00
CA GLN A 66 -8.53 -16.69 -3.18
C GLN A 66 -7.27 -15.93 -2.77
N ALA A 67 -7.27 -14.61 -3.00
CA ALA A 67 -6.21 -13.74 -2.50
C ALA A 67 -6.34 -13.54 -0.97
N VAL A 68 -5.22 -13.68 -0.26
CA VAL A 68 -5.13 -13.65 1.22
C VAL A 68 -4.05 -12.70 1.76
N GLY A 69 -3.38 -11.99 0.84
CA GLY A 69 -2.47 -10.90 1.09
C GLY A 69 -2.03 -10.30 -0.23
N TYR A 70 -1.50 -9.08 -0.20
CA TYR A 70 -1.01 -8.38 -1.38
C TYR A 70 0.29 -7.64 -1.10
N VAL A 71 1.00 -7.33 -2.17
CA VAL A 71 1.86 -6.15 -2.29
C VAL A 71 1.40 -5.39 -3.53
N LEU A 72 1.27 -4.09 -3.39
CA LEU A 72 0.84 -3.18 -4.45
C LEU A 72 1.59 -1.87 -4.28
N GLY A 73 1.76 -1.12 -5.36
CA GLY A 73 2.61 0.06 -5.33
C GLY A 73 2.73 0.71 -6.70
N THR A 74 3.69 1.61 -6.80
CA THR A 74 4.01 2.34 -8.04
C THR A 74 5.52 2.38 -8.25
N ALA A 75 5.93 2.43 -9.52
CA ALA A 75 7.31 2.67 -9.93
C ALA A 75 7.74 4.14 -9.81
N ASP A 76 6.79 5.09 -9.87
CA ASP A 76 7.04 6.53 -9.86
C ASP A 76 5.91 7.26 -9.12
N THR A 77 6.21 7.69 -7.91
CA THR A 77 5.28 8.41 -7.02
C THR A 77 4.78 9.71 -7.64
N ALA A 78 5.60 10.43 -8.41
CA ALA A 78 5.18 11.67 -9.05
C ALA A 78 4.20 11.41 -10.20
N ALA A 79 4.46 10.39 -11.02
CA ALA A 79 3.53 9.96 -12.05
C ALA A 79 2.23 9.43 -11.45
N PHE A 80 2.31 8.61 -10.40
CA PHE A 80 1.16 8.06 -9.70
C PHE A 80 0.29 9.14 -9.08
N VAL A 81 0.86 10.16 -8.42
CA VAL A 81 0.11 11.28 -7.84
C VAL A 81 -0.68 12.05 -8.91
N ARG A 82 -0.06 12.31 -10.06
CA ARG A 82 -0.75 12.95 -11.19
C ARG A 82 -1.95 12.13 -11.66
N ARG A 83 -1.75 10.82 -11.90
CA ARG A 83 -2.82 9.91 -12.32
C ARG A 83 -3.88 9.71 -11.25
N TYR A 84 -3.51 9.68 -9.97
CA TYR A 84 -4.45 9.64 -8.86
C TYR A 84 -5.39 10.84 -8.91
N ARG A 85 -4.85 12.04 -9.11
CA ARG A 85 -5.64 13.27 -9.22
C ARG A 85 -6.53 13.30 -10.46
N GLU A 86 -5.97 12.93 -11.62
CA GLU A 86 -6.63 13.08 -12.92
C GLU A 86 -7.62 11.94 -13.23
N GLU A 87 -7.36 10.72 -12.77
CA GLU A 87 -8.13 9.52 -13.08
C GLU A 87 -8.88 8.99 -11.87
N TRP A 88 -8.19 8.76 -10.73
CA TRP A 88 -8.81 8.05 -9.60
C TRP A 88 -9.80 8.89 -8.80
N ILE A 89 -9.49 10.15 -8.48
CA ILE A 89 -10.42 11.04 -7.76
C ILE A 89 -11.77 11.16 -8.52
N PRO A 90 -11.80 11.43 -9.84
CA PRO A 90 -13.05 11.41 -10.59
C PRO A 90 -13.78 10.06 -10.56
N MET A 91 -13.06 8.94 -10.72
CA MET A 91 -13.66 7.59 -10.72
C MET A 91 -14.27 7.18 -9.38
N SER A 92 -13.74 7.70 -8.27
CA SER A 92 -14.15 7.35 -6.91
C SER A 92 -15.06 8.41 -6.26
N ALA A 93 -15.38 9.51 -6.95
CA ALA A 93 -16.11 10.66 -6.39
C ALA A 93 -17.44 10.31 -5.69
N ALA A 94 -18.16 9.30 -6.17
CA ALA A 94 -19.40 8.83 -5.53
C ALA A 94 -19.18 8.10 -4.19
N ARG A 95 -18.02 7.45 -4.02
CA ARG A 95 -17.63 6.75 -2.78
C ARG A 95 -16.81 7.65 -1.85
N CYS A 96 -16.07 8.60 -2.42
CA CYS A 96 -15.17 9.51 -1.72
C CYS A 96 -15.60 10.97 -1.92
N PRO A 97 -16.67 11.43 -1.24
CA PRO A 97 -17.10 12.83 -1.34
C PRO A 97 -16.04 13.79 -0.80
N LEU A 98 -16.19 15.08 -1.09
CA LEU A 98 -15.33 16.11 -0.50
C LEU A 98 -15.53 16.14 1.03
N PRO A 99 -14.45 16.15 1.83
CA PRO A 99 -14.54 16.25 3.28
C PRO A 99 -14.92 17.65 3.74
N ALA A 100 -15.31 17.77 5.01
CA ALA A 100 -15.31 19.06 5.69
C ALA A 100 -13.90 19.68 5.73
N ASP A 101 -13.81 21.01 5.62
CA ASP A 101 -12.57 21.78 5.79
C ASP A 101 -12.79 22.91 6.83
N PRO A 102 -12.23 22.79 8.05
CA PRO A 102 -11.32 21.73 8.51
C PRO A 102 -12.05 20.39 8.77
N PRO A 103 -11.32 19.24 8.75
CA PRO A 103 -11.89 17.92 9.06
C PRO A 103 -12.49 17.84 10.47
N VAL A 104 -13.66 17.20 10.60
CA VAL A 104 -14.36 17.04 11.89
C VAL A 104 -14.55 15.59 12.31
N THR A 105 -14.54 14.64 11.36
CA THR A 105 -14.63 13.19 11.60
C THR A 105 -13.37 12.44 11.19
N ALA A 106 -13.27 11.16 11.60
CA ALA A 106 -12.22 10.26 11.12
C ALA A 106 -12.30 10.04 9.60
N ASP A 107 -13.52 9.95 9.06
CA ASP A 107 -13.77 9.90 7.62
C ASP A 107 -13.28 11.17 6.92
N ASP A 108 -13.55 12.37 7.44
CA ASP A 108 -13.05 13.62 6.85
C ASP A 108 -11.51 13.67 6.79
N LEU A 109 -10.84 13.12 7.81
CA LEU A 109 -9.38 13.01 7.82
C LEU A 109 -8.90 12.12 6.66
N MET A 110 -9.50 10.94 6.49
CA MET A 110 -9.16 10.02 5.41
C MET A 110 -9.49 10.58 4.02
N LEU A 111 -10.67 11.20 3.87
CA LEU A 111 -11.08 11.86 2.64
C LEU A 111 -10.17 13.06 2.31
N THR A 112 -9.64 13.77 3.31
CA THR A 112 -8.61 14.81 3.08
C THR A 112 -7.35 14.20 2.46
N LEU A 113 -6.92 13.02 2.93
CA LEU A 113 -5.79 12.29 2.36
C LEU A 113 -6.05 11.84 0.91
N HIS A 114 -7.29 11.45 0.60
CA HIS A 114 -7.72 11.07 -0.74
C HIS A 114 -7.67 12.26 -1.72
N HIS A 115 -8.21 13.42 -1.32
CA HIS A 115 -8.30 14.61 -2.17
C HIS A 115 -6.99 15.43 -2.29
N ARG A 116 -5.97 15.06 -1.50
CA ARG A 116 -4.61 15.67 -1.52
C ARG A 116 -3.52 14.60 -1.74
N PRO A 117 -3.50 13.90 -2.89
CA PRO A 117 -2.47 12.89 -3.17
C PRO A 117 -1.04 13.47 -3.17
N GLU A 118 -0.87 14.79 -3.35
CA GLU A 118 0.42 15.51 -3.26
C GLU A 118 1.10 15.32 -1.92
N ARG A 119 0.39 14.91 -0.87
CA ARG A 119 0.99 14.49 0.41
C ARG A 119 2.04 13.39 0.26
N MET A 120 2.02 12.63 -0.85
CA MET A 120 3.01 11.60 -1.16
C MET A 120 4.30 12.19 -1.76
N LEU A 121 4.29 13.46 -2.19
CA LEU A 121 5.43 14.16 -2.80
C LEU A 121 6.24 14.91 -1.75
N LEU A 122 7.05 14.17 -1.00
CA LEU A 122 7.97 14.76 -0.02
C LEU A 122 9.36 14.92 -0.64
N PRO A 123 10.00 16.11 -0.52
CA PRO A 123 11.34 16.35 -1.08
C PRO A 123 12.38 15.32 -0.63
N GLU A 124 12.30 14.87 0.61
CA GLU A 124 13.21 13.88 1.20
C GLU A 124 13.06 12.48 0.57
N LEU A 125 11.93 12.21 -0.08
CA LEU A 125 11.63 10.95 -0.77
C LEU A 125 11.93 11.01 -2.27
N ALA A 126 12.33 12.16 -2.82
CA ALA A 126 12.60 12.31 -4.26
C ALA A 126 13.67 11.34 -4.79
N GLY A 127 14.59 10.88 -3.93
CA GLY A 127 15.59 9.85 -4.26
C GLY A 127 15.07 8.40 -4.24
N HIS A 128 13.81 8.17 -3.91
CA HIS A 128 13.16 6.85 -3.81
C HIS A 128 11.83 6.88 -4.59
N PRO A 129 11.87 6.84 -5.93
CA PRO A 129 10.70 7.14 -6.76
C PRO A 129 9.55 6.14 -6.58
N ALA A 130 9.84 4.85 -6.33
CA ALA A 130 8.80 3.86 -6.09
C ALA A 130 8.29 3.85 -4.65
N HIS A 131 7.03 3.45 -4.45
CA HIS A 131 6.51 3.11 -3.12
C HIS A 131 5.49 1.98 -3.14
N LEU A 132 5.18 1.43 -1.97
CA LEU A 132 4.29 0.27 -1.83
C LEU A 132 3.44 0.29 -0.56
N HIS A 133 2.42 -0.56 -0.58
CA HIS A 133 1.73 -1.11 0.59
C HIS A 133 1.78 -2.64 0.52
N ILE A 134 1.88 -3.30 1.67
CA ILE A 134 1.94 -4.75 1.78
C ILE A 134 1.15 -5.21 3.00
N ASP A 135 0.21 -6.11 2.77
CA ASP A 135 -0.71 -6.58 3.80
C ASP A 135 -1.00 -8.06 3.65
N LEU A 136 -1.12 -8.75 4.78
CA LEU A 136 -1.44 -10.17 4.87
C LEU A 136 -2.48 -10.35 5.95
N LEU A 137 -3.51 -11.15 5.66
CA LEU A 137 -4.48 -11.54 6.67
C LEU A 137 -3.77 -12.25 7.84
N PRO A 138 -4.26 -12.14 9.10
CA PRO A 138 -3.57 -12.66 10.28
C PRO A 138 -3.13 -14.12 10.17
N GLY A 139 -3.96 -15.00 9.58
CA GLY A 139 -3.63 -16.42 9.38
C GLY A 139 -2.49 -16.71 8.38
N TRP A 140 -2.04 -15.70 7.66
CA TRP A 140 -1.02 -15.77 6.60
C TRP A 140 0.29 -15.05 6.97
N GLN A 141 0.32 -14.36 8.10
CA GLN A 141 1.50 -13.71 8.65
C GLN A 141 2.48 -14.73 9.27
N GLY A 142 3.75 -14.36 9.41
CA GLY A 142 4.77 -15.21 10.04
C GLY A 142 5.19 -16.47 9.23
N LYS A 143 4.69 -16.63 8.00
CA LYS A 143 4.92 -17.81 7.14
C LYS A 143 5.86 -17.55 5.96
N GLY A 144 6.57 -16.42 5.97
CA GLY A 144 7.50 -16.01 4.89
C GLY A 144 6.83 -15.40 3.66
N TRP A 145 5.50 -15.32 3.59
CA TRP A 145 4.76 -14.73 2.47
C TRP A 145 5.08 -13.26 2.24
N GLY A 146 5.29 -12.47 3.30
CA GLY A 146 5.65 -11.05 3.17
C GLY A 146 6.98 -10.85 2.45
N ARG A 147 7.98 -11.72 2.71
CA ARG A 147 9.26 -11.70 1.99
C ARG A 147 9.06 -12.05 0.52
N ARG A 148 8.27 -13.08 0.22
CA ARG A 148 7.99 -13.51 -1.16
C ARG A 148 7.26 -12.45 -1.97
N LEU A 149 6.26 -11.79 -1.38
CA LEU A 149 5.58 -10.65 -1.99
C LEU A 149 6.57 -9.51 -2.27
N MET A 150 7.34 -9.09 -1.27
CA MET A 150 8.34 -8.04 -1.46
C MET A 150 9.36 -8.41 -2.54
N SER A 151 9.80 -9.67 -2.62
CA SER A 151 10.71 -10.13 -3.69
C SER A 151 10.09 -9.91 -5.06
N SER A 152 8.85 -10.34 -5.28
CA SER A 152 8.15 -10.12 -6.55
C SER A 152 7.99 -8.64 -6.90
N PHE A 153 7.69 -7.79 -5.92
CA PHE A 153 7.60 -6.34 -6.13
C PHE A 153 8.95 -5.72 -6.51
N VAL A 154 10.02 -6.04 -5.76
CA VAL A 154 11.37 -5.54 -6.02
C VAL A 154 11.87 -6.03 -7.39
N ASP A 155 11.65 -7.29 -7.75
CA ASP A 155 12.03 -7.82 -9.07
C ASP A 155 11.30 -7.10 -10.20
N GLY A 156 10.01 -6.78 -10.02
CA GLY A 156 9.23 -5.97 -10.95
C GLY A 156 9.80 -4.55 -11.12
N LEU A 157 10.14 -3.89 -10.01
CA LEU A 157 10.78 -2.56 -10.05
C LEU A 157 12.14 -2.59 -10.76
N ARG A 158 12.96 -3.61 -10.50
CA ARG A 158 14.25 -3.80 -11.19
C ARG A 158 14.04 -3.96 -12.69
N ALA A 159 13.08 -4.77 -13.10
CA ALA A 159 12.75 -4.97 -14.52
C ALA A 159 12.26 -3.68 -15.19
N ALA A 160 11.61 -2.78 -14.43
CA ALA A 160 11.21 -1.45 -14.88
C ALA A 160 12.35 -0.39 -14.80
N GLY A 161 13.56 -0.78 -14.39
CA GLY A 161 14.70 0.14 -14.28
C GLY A 161 14.67 1.05 -13.04
N VAL A 162 13.81 0.76 -12.06
CA VAL A 162 13.70 1.55 -10.83
C VAL A 162 14.71 1.05 -9.79
N ALA A 163 15.58 1.95 -9.33
CA ALA A 163 16.69 1.59 -8.47
C ALA A 163 16.38 1.66 -6.96
N ARG A 164 15.36 2.42 -6.54
CA ARG A 164 15.08 2.72 -5.13
C ARG A 164 13.59 2.86 -4.88
N LEU A 165 13.18 2.47 -3.68
CA LEU A 165 11.80 2.51 -3.23
C LEU A 165 11.71 2.95 -1.77
N HIS A 166 10.58 3.52 -1.40
CA HIS A 166 10.23 3.87 -0.04
C HIS A 166 8.88 3.28 0.37
N LEU A 167 8.53 3.41 1.64
CA LEU A 167 7.20 3.17 2.17
C LEU A 167 6.97 4.05 3.39
N GLY A 168 5.71 4.33 3.69
CA GLY A 168 5.28 4.93 4.95
C GLY A 168 4.63 3.87 5.84
N MET A 169 4.92 3.90 7.13
CA MET A 169 4.26 3.05 8.13
C MET A 169 3.89 3.86 9.36
N VAL A 170 2.83 3.47 10.08
CA VAL A 170 2.49 4.09 11.37
C VAL A 170 3.64 3.85 12.35
N SER A 171 4.18 4.92 12.95
CA SER A 171 5.40 4.85 13.77
C SER A 171 5.27 3.94 14.99
N THR A 172 4.05 3.73 15.50
CA THR A 172 3.77 2.84 16.64
C THR A 172 3.72 1.36 16.26
N ASN A 173 3.70 0.99 14.97
CA ASN A 173 3.65 -0.40 14.51
C ASN A 173 5.03 -1.07 14.55
N VAL A 174 5.49 -1.43 15.76
CA VAL A 174 6.80 -2.05 15.98
C VAL A 174 6.99 -3.38 15.24
N SER A 175 5.91 -4.12 14.97
CA SER A 175 5.96 -5.39 14.23
C SER A 175 6.30 -5.15 12.76
N ALA A 176 5.64 -4.19 12.11
CA ALA A 176 5.96 -3.78 10.75
C ALA A 176 7.39 -3.24 10.65
N ARG A 177 7.83 -2.45 11.63
CA ARG A 177 9.21 -1.95 11.67
C ARG A 177 10.23 -3.08 11.65
N ALA A 178 10.07 -4.07 12.54
CA ALA A 178 10.97 -5.22 12.59
C ALA A 178 10.90 -6.08 11.31
N PHE A 179 9.76 -6.13 10.62
CA PHE A 179 9.64 -6.79 9.32
C PHE A 179 10.50 -6.08 8.26
N TYR A 180 10.39 -4.75 8.14
CA TYR A 180 11.15 -3.98 7.16
C TYR A 180 12.66 -3.94 7.45
N ASP A 181 13.07 -3.90 8.72
CA ASP A 181 14.49 -4.00 9.09
C ASP A 181 15.13 -5.32 8.57
N ARG A 182 14.41 -6.46 8.69
CA ARG A 182 14.86 -7.76 8.15
C ARG A 182 14.87 -7.83 6.63
N LEU A 183 14.25 -6.86 5.98
CA LEU A 183 14.27 -6.66 4.54
C LEU A 183 15.23 -5.52 4.15
N GLY A 184 16.11 -5.06 5.02
CA GLY A 184 17.15 -4.08 4.68
C GLY A 184 16.62 -2.67 4.39
N PHE A 185 15.41 -2.34 4.81
CA PHE A 185 14.93 -0.96 4.80
C PHE A 185 15.60 -0.17 5.92
N ALA A 186 15.92 1.09 5.63
CA ALA A 186 16.45 2.04 6.59
C ALA A 186 15.50 3.24 6.71
N GLU A 187 15.49 3.88 7.88
CA GLU A 187 14.70 5.09 8.10
C GLU A 187 15.21 6.26 7.24
N LEU A 188 14.27 6.98 6.62
CA LEU A 188 14.52 8.21 5.88
C LEU A 188 14.12 9.39 6.75
N ALA A 189 15.02 10.35 6.93
CA ALA A 189 14.74 11.56 7.68
C ALA A 189 13.74 12.44 6.91
N VAL A 190 12.51 12.53 7.40
CA VAL A 190 11.44 13.39 6.88
C VAL A 190 11.02 14.37 7.98
N ALA A 191 11.13 15.67 7.71
CA ALA A 191 11.02 16.69 8.76
C ALA A 191 9.62 16.79 9.39
N VAL A 192 8.56 16.48 8.64
CA VAL A 192 7.17 16.59 9.08
C VAL A 192 6.42 15.30 8.78
N ALA A 193 6.82 14.21 9.44
CA ALA A 193 6.25 12.89 9.17
C ALA A 193 4.94 12.60 9.92
N GLY A 194 4.55 13.44 10.89
CA GLY A 194 3.36 13.22 11.71
C GLY A 194 3.41 11.86 12.43
N PRO A 195 2.36 11.02 12.38
CA PRO A 195 2.36 9.69 12.98
C PRO A 195 3.02 8.61 12.08
N VAL A 196 3.64 8.99 10.96
CA VAL A 196 4.21 8.08 9.96
C VAL A 196 5.73 8.11 10.05
N THR A 197 6.37 6.95 9.92
CA THR A 197 7.81 6.81 9.67
C THR A 197 8.00 6.36 8.24
N TYR A 198 8.92 7.01 7.52
CA TYR A 198 9.28 6.64 6.15
C TYR A 198 10.54 5.79 6.15
N LEU A 199 10.48 4.67 5.44
CA LEU A 199 11.62 3.77 5.27
C LEU A 199 11.97 3.67 3.78
N GLY A 200 13.23 3.45 3.45
CA GLY A 200 13.68 3.27 2.08
C GLY A 200 14.85 2.30 1.93
N ARG A 201 15.03 1.81 0.72
CA ARG A 201 16.17 0.98 0.31
C ARG A 201 16.38 1.03 -1.20
N ASP A 202 17.43 0.39 -1.69
CA ASP A 202 17.59 0.09 -3.11
C ASP A 202 16.81 -1.17 -3.52
N THR A 203 16.68 -1.40 -4.82
CA THR A 203 16.03 -2.60 -5.38
C THR A 203 17.00 -3.77 -5.56
N SER A 204 18.07 -3.89 -4.78
CA SER A 204 18.87 -5.13 -4.75
C SER A 204 17.99 -6.34 -4.35
N PRO A 205 18.30 -7.57 -4.80
CA PRO A 205 17.51 -8.74 -4.44
C PRO A 205 17.37 -8.91 -2.92
N LEU A 206 16.23 -9.43 -2.46
CA LEU A 206 16.05 -9.79 -1.05
C LEU A 206 16.81 -11.09 -0.76
N GLY A 207 17.72 -11.06 0.21
CA GLY A 207 18.38 -12.26 0.75
C GLY A 207 17.44 -13.15 1.58
#